data_AF-A0AAV7I950-F1
#
_entry.id   AF-A0AAV7I950-F1
#
_cell.length_a   1.000
_cell.length_b   1.000
_cell.length_c   1.000
_cell.angle_alpha   90.00
_cell.angle_beta   90.00
_cell.angle_gamma   90.00
#
_symmetry.space_group_name_H-M   'P 1'
#
loop_
_entity.id
_entity.type
_entity.pdbx_description
1 polymer ?
#
loop_
_entity_poly.entity_id
_entity_poly.type
_entity_poly.pdbx_seq_one_letter_code
_entity_poly.pdbx_strand_id
1 'polypeptide(L)'
;MPFLDTRNGNGLDDKSNENEFLNAVVKHVPHSTYSFEALQETARYLLDRTSIRPKIGIICGSGMSESEHSELCPGSIAESLTQQQIFPYEDIPHFPKSTVKGHVGQMVFGYLQDVPIMCMQGRFHYYEGYPLWKCAMPVRVMKLIGVTHLIATNAAGGLNSNYKVGDIMLVQDHLNIMGFAGNNPLQGPNDDRFGPRFPPMNKAYDRELLKVGQEVAEEMGLSDIVHRGVYTCLGGPSFETVAELKMLRMIGIDAVGMSTAHEVIAARHCNLTVFAFSLITNLCVFDYDCHDEANHEEVMDVGKSRQPVLEDFVRRMVRRIKTYL
;
A
#
# COMPACT_ATOMS: atom_id res chain seq x y z
N MET A 1 -48.70 -38.39 59.12
CA MET A 1 -49.60 -39.20 58.26
C MET A 1 -50.74 -38.31 57.83
N PRO A 2 -51.18 -38.34 56.55
CA PRO A 2 -51.07 -39.45 55.63
C PRO A 2 -50.03 -39.25 54.52
N PHE A 3 -49.41 -40.39 54.19
CA PHE A 3 -48.67 -40.67 52.98
C PHE A 3 -49.64 -40.77 51.80
N LEU A 4 -49.21 -40.28 50.63
CA LEU A 4 -49.47 -40.95 49.35
C LEU A 4 -48.26 -40.68 48.45
N ASP A 5 -47.47 -41.74 48.32
CA ASP A 5 -46.33 -41.90 47.42
C ASP A 5 -46.86 -42.49 46.10
N THR A 6 -46.62 -41.82 44.98
CA THR A 6 -46.49 -42.50 43.68
C THR A 6 -45.41 -41.81 42.85
N ARG A 7 -44.32 -42.56 42.71
CA ARG A 7 -43.14 -42.34 41.86
C ARG A 7 -43.51 -42.18 40.38
N ASN A 8 -42.72 -41.35 39.68
CA ASN A 8 -42.04 -41.66 38.40
C ASN A 8 -41.11 -40.46 38.11
N GLY A 9 -39.78 -40.62 38.22
CA GLY A 9 -38.85 -40.77 37.07
C GLY A 9 -38.53 -39.39 36.49
N ASN A 10 -37.31 -38.88 36.41
CA ASN A 10 -36.02 -39.47 36.06
C ASN A 10 -34.91 -38.44 36.37
N GLY A 11 -33.68 -38.93 36.49
CA GLY A 11 -32.49 -38.24 35.99
C GLY A 11 -32.07 -36.97 36.73
N LEU A 12 -31.17 -37.14 37.71
CA LEU A 12 -30.28 -36.07 38.12
C LEU A 12 -29.31 -35.80 36.96
N ASP A 13 -29.62 -34.78 36.16
CA ASP A 13 -28.72 -34.30 35.12
C ASP A 13 -27.50 -33.64 35.75
N ASP A 14 -26.37 -34.16 35.27
CA ASP A 14 -25.00 -33.80 35.54
C ASP A 14 -24.76 -32.30 35.25
N LYS A 15 -24.33 -31.56 36.28
CA LYS A 15 -23.87 -30.18 36.11
C LYS A 15 -22.46 -30.20 35.53
N SER A 16 -22.35 -30.48 34.23
CA SER A 16 -21.16 -30.12 33.46
C SER A 16 -21.18 -28.61 33.23
N ASN A 17 -20.28 -27.94 33.93
CA ASN A 17 -19.95 -26.54 33.81
C ASN A 17 -19.31 -26.30 32.42
N GLU A 18 -20.13 -26.25 31.37
CA GLU A 18 -19.70 -25.91 30.02
C GLU A 18 -19.60 -24.39 29.92
N ASN A 19 -18.37 -23.88 29.95
CA ASN A 19 -18.03 -22.52 29.54
C ASN A 19 -18.41 -22.36 28.06
N GLU A 20 -19.66 -21.98 27.79
CA GLU A 20 -20.18 -21.63 26.46
C GLU A 20 -19.33 -20.55 25.77
N PHE A 21 -18.58 -19.75 26.55
CA PHE A 21 -17.62 -18.76 26.05
C PHE A 21 -16.37 -19.35 25.38
N LEU A 22 -15.94 -20.58 25.74
CA LEU A 22 -14.75 -21.22 25.15
C LEU A 22 -15.09 -22.05 23.90
N ASN A 23 -16.34 -22.51 23.79
CA ASN A 23 -16.82 -23.33 22.67
C ASN A 23 -17.60 -22.53 21.62
N ALA A 24 -17.67 -21.20 21.75
CA ALA A 24 -18.16 -20.34 20.69
C ALA A 24 -17.18 -20.40 19.50
N VAL A 25 -17.39 -21.38 18.61
CA VAL A 25 -16.91 -21.29 17.23
C VAL A 25 -17.54 -20.02 16.69
N VAL A 26 -16.75 -18.94 16.67
CA VAL A 26 -17.11 -17.74 15.94
C VAL A 26 -17.36 -18.23 14.53
N LYS A 27 -18.64 -18.34 14.15
CA LYS A 27 -19.03 -18.61 12.77
C LYS A 27 -18.56 -17.39 11.99
N HIS A 28 -17.33 -17.46 11.49
CA HIS A 28 -16.83 -16.48 10.55
C HIS A 28 -17.84 -16.49 9.40
N VAL A 29 -18.57 -15.38 9.25
CA VAL A 29 -19.29 -15.08 8.00
C VAL A 29 -18.28 -15.36 6.88
N PRO A 30 -18.65 -16.07 5.79
CA PRO A 30 -17.70 -16.37 4.72
C PRO A 30 -17.07 -15.05 4.27
N HIS A 31 -15.87 -14.79 4.76
CA HIS A 31 -15.13 -13.60 4.41
C HIS A 31 -14.77 -13.82 2.96
N SER A 32 -15.23 -12.94 2.08
CA SER A 32 -14.94 -12.93 0.66
C SER A 32 -13.49 -12.54 0.38
N THR A 33 -12.54 -12.94 1.23
CA THR A 33 -11.11 -12.77 1.02
C THR A 33 -10.61 -13.74 -0.03
N TYR A 34 -9.57 -13.36 -0.78
CA TYR A 34 -8.92 -14.28 -1.72
C TYR A 34 -8.26 -15.45 -0.99
N SER A 35 -8.48 -16.67 -1.48
CA SER A 35 -7.69 -17.83 -1.07
C SER A 35 -6.27 -17.73 -1.65
N PHE A 36 -5.31 -18.41 -1.02
CA PHE A 36 -3.97 -18.55 -1.56
C PHE A 36 -4.00 -19.11 -2.98
N GLU A 37 -4.86 -20.10 -3.24
CA GLU A 37 -4.98 -20.77 -4.54
C GLU A 37 -5.43 -19.80 -5.63
N ALA A 38 -6.38 -18.91 -5.34
CA ALA A 38 -6.81 -17.88 -6.29
C ALA A 38 -5.67 -16.90 -6.60
N LEU A 39 -4.89 -16.48 -5.59
CA LEU A 39 -3.74 -15.60 -5.80
C LEU A 39 -2.60 -16.31 -6.54
N GLN A 40 -2.43 -17.61 -6.31
CA GLN A 40 -1.47 -18.45 -7.02
C GLN A 40 -1.87 -18.64 -8.48
N GLU A 41 -3.16 -18.78 -8.78
CA GLU A 41 -3.69 -18.77 -10.14
C GLU A 41 -3.39 -17.44 -10.85
N THR A 42 -3.66 -16.31 -10.21
CA THR A 42 -3.31 -14.99 -10.72
C THR A 42 -1.81 -14.86 -11.02
N ALA A 43 -0.95 -15.32 -10.11
CA ALA A 43 0.50 -15.28 -10.32
C ALA A 43 0.94 -16.20 -11.48
N ARG A 44 0.38 -17.40 -11.60
CA ARG A 44 0.67 -18.33 -12.71
C ARG A 44 0.23 -17.75 -14.06
N TYR A 45 -0.97 -17.15 -14.11
CA TYR A 45 -1.48 -16.49 -15.31
C TYR A 45 -0.45 -15.51 -15.89
N LEU A 46 0.17 -14.70 -15.03
CA LEU A 46 1.23 -13.76 -15.41
C LEU A 46 2.53 -14.49 -15.79
N LEU A 47 3.02 -15.40 -14.95
CA LEU A 47 4.28 -16.13 -15.16
C LEU A 47 4.31 -16.98 -16.44
N ASP A 48 3.15 -17.46 -16.91
CA ASP A 48 3.01 -18.23 -18.15
C ASP A 48 3.07 -17.33 -19.40
N ARG A 49 2.84 -16.03 -19.24
CA ARG A 49 2.78 -15.04 -20.35
C ARG A 49 3.97 -14.09 -20.39
N THR A 50 4.87 -14.18 -19.40
CA THR A 50 6.12 -13.43 -19.38
C THR A 50 7.30 -14.33 -19.05
N SER A 51 8.46 -14.09 -19.67
CA SER A 51 9.73 -14.69 -19.26
C SER A 51 10.49 -13.85 -18.22
N ILE A 52 10.03 -12.62 -17.95
CA ILE A 52 10.65 -11.69 -16.99
C ILE A 52 10.41 -12.21 -15.57
N ARG A 53 11.45 -12.25 -14.75
CA ARG A 53 11.41 -12.75 -13.36
C ARG A 53 11.88 -11.65 -12.40
N PRO A 54 10.99 -10.70 -12.07
CA PRO A 54 11.35 -9.52 -11.31
C PRO A 54 11.58 -9.85 -9.84
N LYS A 55 12.55 -9.16 -9.24
CA LYS A 55 12.80 -9.17 -7.80
C LYS A 55 12.32 -7.92 -7.10
N ILE A 56 12.02 -6.87 -7.87
CA ILE A 56 11.54 -5.57 -7.40
C ILE A 56 10.15 -5.32 -7.99
N GLY A 57 9.19 -5.07 -7.12
CA GLY A 57 7.86 -4.58 -7.44
C GLY A 57 7.78 -3.08 -7.21
N ILE A 58 7.09 -2.34 -8.08
CA ILE A 58 6.85 -0.90 -7.92
C ILE A 58 5.35 -0.64 -7.97
N ILE A 59 4.82 0.19 -7.07
CA ILE A 59 3.44 0.66 -7.11
C ILE A 59 3.42 2.17 -7.31
N CYS A 60 3.03 2.61 -8.51
CA CYS A 60 2.91 4.03 -8.85
C CYS A 60 1.61 4.62 -8.30
N GLY A 61 1.73 5.65 -7.48
CA GLY A 61 0.61 6.49 -7.03
C GLY A 61 0.19 7.56 -8.05
N SER A 62 -0.84 8.34 -7.69
CA SER A 62 -1.34 9.45 -8.50
C SER A 62 -0.24 10.46 -8.83
N GLY A 63 -0.27 11.04 -10.03
CA GLY A 63 0.76 11.94 -10.54
C GLY A 63 2.06 11.23 -10.98
N MET A 64 2.17 9.92 -10.78
CA MET A 64 3.33 9.10 -11.19
C MET A 64 2.95 7.94 -12.13
N SER A 65 1.66 7.78 -12.43
CA SER A 65 1.09 6.70 -13.26
C SER A 65 0.67 7.13 -14.67
N GLU A 66 0.63 8.43 -14.96
CA GLU A 66 0.28 8.99 -16.27
C GLU A 66 1.30 10.03 -16.74
N SER A 67 1.49 10.12 -18.06
CA SER A 67 2.07 11.28 -18.73
C SER A 67 1.33 11.50 -20.05
N GLU A 68 1.31 12.75 -20.52
CA GLU A 68 1.12 12.98 -21.95
C GLU A 68 2.44 12.63 -22.64
N HIS A 69 2.40 11.68 -23.58
CA HIS A 69 3.58 11.26 -24.33
C HIS A 69 4.22 12.46 -25.04
N SER A 70 5.43 12.80 -24.64
CA SER A 70 6.32 13.71 -25.35
C SER A 70 7.57 12.93 -25.76
N GLU A 71 8.05 13.12 -26.99
CA GLU A 71 9.30 12.51 -27.47
C GLU A 71 10.51 12.84 -26.59
N LEU A 72 10.41 13.85 -25.70
CA LEU A 72 11.47 14.28 -24.78
C LEU A 72 11.35 13.73 -23.34
N CYS A 73 10.23 13.11 -22.94
CA CYS A 73 10.07 12.56 -21.58
C CYS A 73 9.30 11.23 -21.65
N PRO A 74 9.97 10.07 -21.42
CA PRO A 74 9.25 8.84 -21.15
C PRO A 74 8.48 9.08 -19.86
N GLY A 75 7.18 8.84 -19.86
CA GLY A 75 6.33 9.33 -18.81
C GLY A 75 6.47 8.69 -17.44
N SER A 76 5.43 7.99 -17.00
CA SER A 76 5.40 7.31 -15.71
C SER A 76 6.59 6.34 -15.56
N ILE A 77 6.93 5.95 -14.33
CA ILE A 77 7.98 4.93 -14.11
C ILE A 77 7.71 3.66 -14.92
N ALA A 78 6.43 3.29 -15.09
CA ALA A 78 6.03 2.15 -15.92
C ALA A 78 6.39 2.34 -17.40
N GLU A 79 6.20 3.55 -17.94
CA GLU A 79 6.53 3.91 -19.33
C GLU A 79 8.04 4.01 -19.59
N SER A 80 8.85 4.26 -18.55
CA SER A 80 10.32 4.25 -18.63
C SER A 80 10.93 2.85 -18.76
N LEU A 81 10.15 1.79 -18.53
CA LEU A 81 10.64 0.41 -18.63
C LEU A 81 10.94 0.06 -20.09
N THR A 82 12.04 -0.66 -20.34
CA THR A 82 12.35 -1.21 -21.66
C THR A 82 11.79 -2.64 -21.79
N GLN A 83 11.54 -3.07 -23.04
CA GLN A 83 10.99 -4.40 -23.36
C GLN A 83 9.69 -4.72 -22.58
N GLN A 84 8.76 -3.77 -22.58
CA GLN A 84 7.54 -3.86 -21.78
C GLN A 84 6.65 -5.02 -22.22
N GLN A 85 6.06 -5.67 -21.22
CA GLN A 85 4.95 -6.61 -21.37
C GLN A 85 3.83 -6.13 -20.44
N ILE A 86 2.74 -5.69 -21.06
CA ILE A 86 1.64 -4.98 -20.39
C ILE A 86 0.47 -5.94 -20.24
N PHE A 87 -0.10 -5.99 -19.04
CA PHE A 87 -1.25 -6.81 -18.69
C PHE A 87 -2.34 -5.91 -18.08
N PRO A 88 -3.41 -5.56 -18.82
CA PRO A 88 -4.55 -4.83 -18.27
C PRO A 88 -5.12 -5.55 -17.04
N TYR A 89 -5.47 -4.82 -15.99
CA TYR A 89 -6.00 -5.43 -14.77
C TYR A 89 -7.27 -6.25 -14.99
N GLU A 90 -8.09 -5.87 -15.97
CA GLU A 90 -9.32 -6.57 -16.32
C GLU A 90 -9.11 -7.96 -16.94
N ASP A 91 -7.94 -8.19 -17.55
CA ASP A 91 -7.57 -9.49 -18.14
C ASP A 91 -6.92 -10.42 -17.12
N ILE A 92 -6.48 -9.89 -15.98
CA ILE A 92 -5.80 -10.66 -14.94
C ILE A 92 -6.87 -11.32 -14.05
N PRO A 93 -6.87 -12.67 -13.91
CA PRO A 93 -7.84 -13.36 -13.07
C PRO A 93 -7.83 -12.82 -11.64
N HIS A 94 -9.03 -12.62 -11.09
CA HIS A 94 -9.29 -12.15 -9.71
C HIS A 94 -8.84 -10.70 -9.41
N PHE A 95 -8.22 -9.99 -10.36
CA PHE A 95 -7.68 -8.65 -10.10
C PHE A 95 -8.78 -7.59 -9.93
N PRO A 96 -8.57 -6.56 -9.08
CA PRO A 96 -9.50 -5.44 -8.99
C PRO A 96 -9.44 -4.55 -10.24
N LYS A 97 -10.49 -3.74 -10.46
CA LYS A 97 -10.53 -2.74 -11.53
C LYS A 97 -10.16 -1.36 -10.99
N SER A 98 -9.34 -0.61 -11.70
CA SER A 98 -9.02 0.77 -11.34
C SER A 98 -10.16 1.69 -11.78
N THR A 99 -10.66 2.57 -10.91
CA THR A 99 -11.77 3.49 -11.25
C THR A 99 -11.40 4.97 -11.13
N VAL A 100 -10.22 5.29 -10.60
CA VAL A 100 -9.76 6.66 -10.36
C VAL A 100 -9.08 7.22 -11.61
N LYS A 101 -9.46 8.43 -12.02
CA LYS A 101 -8.76 9.19 -13.08
C LYS A 101 -7.29 9.35 -12.69
N GLY A 102 -6.35 9.17 -13.61
CA GLY A 102 -4.92 9.13 -13.26
C GLY A 102 -4.34 7.72 -13.19
N HIS A 103 -5.17 6.68 -13.06
CA HIS A 103 -4.72 5.29 -12.89
C HIS A 103 -5.12 4.44 -14.10
N VAL A 104 -4.16 4.27 -15.02
CA VAL A 104 -4.30 3.50 -16.27
C VAL A 104 -4.89 2.10 -16.05
N GLY A 105 -4.48 1.41 -14.98
CA GLY A 105 -5.06 0.13 -14.59
C GLY A 105 -4.40 -1.07 -15.25
N GLN A 106 -3.07 -1.12 -15.24
CA GLN A 106 -2.31 -2.20 -15.85
C GLN A 106 -1.07 -2.61 -15.06
N MET A 107 -0.71 -3.88 -15.17
CA MET A 107 0.51 -4.45 -14.63
C MET A 107 1.57 -4.50 -15.75
N VAL A 108 2.70 -3.84 -15.54
CA VAL A 108 3.76 -3.73 -16.54
C VAL A 108 4.99 -4.49 -16.07
N PHE A 109 5.44 -5.46 -16.85
CA PHE A 109 6.74 -6.09 -16.70
C PHE A 109 7.71 -5.45 -17.67
N GLY A 110 8.98 -5.30 -17.29
CA GLY A 110 10.00 -4.75 -18.18
C GLY A 110 11.32 -4.62 -17.46
N TYR A 111 12.23 -3.83 -18.03
CA TYR A 111 13.54 -3.59 -17.44
C TYR A 111 13.76 -2.11 -17.16
N LEU A 112 14.23 -1.80 -15.95
CA LEU A 112 14.74 -0.48 -15.62
C LEU A 112 16.26 -0.61 -15.40
N GLN A 113 17.07 -0.09 -16.32
CA GLN A 113 18.54 -0.27 -16.33
C GLN A 113 18.97 -1.75 -16.19
N ASP A 114 18.43 -2.61 -17.07
CA ASP A 114 18.67 -4.06 -17.09
C ASP A 114 18.26 -4.81 -15.81
N VAL A 115 17.48 -4.15 -14.92
CA VAL A 115 16.88 -4.81 -13.76
C VAL A 115 15.45 -5.19 -14.09
N PRO A 116 15.05 -6.46 -13.95
CA PRO A 116 13.68 -6.89 -14.21
C PRO A 116 12.73 -6.34 -13.14
N ILE A 117 11.72 -5.58 -13.58
CA ILE A 117 10.73 -4.89 -12.74
C ILE A 117 9.32 -5.43 -13.06
N MET A 118 8.49 -5.48 -12.01
CA MET A 118 7.03 -5.54 -12.12
C MET A 118 6.45 -4.25 -11.55
N CYS A 119 5.67 -3.53 -12.34
CA CYS A 119 5.17 -2.21 -11.98
C CYS A 119 3.64 -2.15 -12.08
N MET A 120 2.98 -1.72 -11.02
CA MET A 120 1.57 -1.35 -11.03
C MET A 120 1.41 0.08 -11.54
N GLN A 121 0.91 0.23 -12.76
CA GLN A 121 0.55 1.53 -13.32
C GLN A 121 -0.93 1.82 -13.01
N GLY A 122 -1.13 2.31 -11.80
CA GLY A 122 -2.46 2.42 -11.20
C GLY A 122 -2.56 1.58 -9.93
N ARG A 123 -3.24 2.08 -8.90
CA ARG A 123 -3.45 1.39 -7.61
C ARG A 123 -4.93 1.43 -7.26
N PHE A 124 -5.31 0.71 -6.21
CA PHE A 124 -6.69 0.63 -5.74
C PHE A 124 -6.82 1.28 -4.38
N HIS A 125 -7.82 2.12 -4.21
CA HIS A 125 -8.04 2.86 -2.98
C HIS A 125 -9.27 2.36 -2.23
N TYR A 126 -9.24 2.51 -0.90
CA TYR A 126 -10.36 2.15 -0.05
C TYR A 126 -11.63 2.95 -0.36
N TYR A 127 -11.49 4.24 -0.67
CA TYR A 127 -12.62 5.11 -1.04
C TYR A 127 -13.31 4.70 -2.35
N GLU A 128 -12.71 3.84 -3.18
CA GLU A 128 -13.37 3.25 -4.37
C GLU A 128 -14.41 2.18 -3.97
N GLY A 129 -14.53 1.87 -2.68
CA GLY A 129 -15.40 0.82 -2.14
C GLY A 129 -14.72 -0.55 -2.03
N TYR A 130 -13.42 -0.62 -2.29
CA TYR A 130 -12.64 -1.84 -2.10
C TYR A 130 -12.24 -2.03 -0.63
N PRO A 131 -12.40 -3.23 -0.06
CA PRO A 131 -11.82 -3.54 1.25
C PRO A 131 -10.29 -3.56 1.17
N LEU A 132 -9.60 -3.24 2.28
CA LEU A 132 -8.13 -3.09 2.28
C LEU A 132 -7.36 -4.34 1.84
N TRP A 133 -7.87 -5.54 2.14
CA TRP A 133 -7.26 -6.78 1.66
C TRP A 133 -7.29 -6.89 0.14
N LYS A 134 -8.28 -6.29 -0.53
CA LYS A 134 -8.40 -6.24 -1.99
C LYS A 134 -7.45 -5.20 -2.58
N CYS A 135 -7.34 -4.03 -1.95
CA CYS A 135 -6.34 -3.01 -2.32
C CYS A 135 -4.91 -3.56 -2.24
N ALA A 136 -4.60 -4.31 -1.17
CA ALA A 136 -3.28 -4.88 -0.93
C ALA A 136 -3.04 -6.24 -1.61
N MET A 137 -4.04 -6.82 -2.29
CA MET A 137 -3.93 -8.12 -2.95
C MET A 137 -2.77 -8.22 -3.95
N PRO A 138 -2.51 -7.21 -4.81
CA PRO A 138 -1.41 -7.26 -5.78
C PRO A 138 -0.04 -7.52 -5.14
N VAL A 139 0.18 -7.08 -3.90
CA VAL A 139 1.43 -7.33 -3.16
C VAL A 139 1.65 -8.84 -2.91
N ARG A 140 0.57 -9.58 -2.65
CA ARG A 140 0.62 -11.05 -2.50
C ARG A 140 0.94 -11.72 -3.83
N VAL A 141 0.38 -11.21 -4.93
CA VAL A 141 0.70 -11.70 -6.28
C VAL A 141 2.17 -11.43 -6.62
N MET A 142 2.69 -10.23 -6.34
CA MET A 142 4.10 -9.89 -6.47
C MET A 142 4.98 -10.88 -5.69
N LYS A 143 4.64 -11.18 -4.42
CA LYS A 143 5.35 -12.20 -3.62
C LYS A 143 5.38 -13.56 -4.32
N LEU A 144 4.24 -14.03 -4.84
CA LEU A 144 4.14 -15.34 -5.49
C LEU A 144 4.90 -15.42 -6.83
N ILE A 145 5.07 -14.28 -7.51
CA ILE A 145 5.92 -14.15 -8.70
C ILE A 145 7.42 -14.21 -8.36
N GLY A 146 7.77 -13.91 -7.11
CA GLY A 146 9.14 -13.95 -6.61
C GLY A 146 9.75 -12.58 -6.30
N VAL A 147 8.93 -11.53 -6.22
CA VAL A 147 9.34 -10.21 -5.74
C VAL A 147 9.78 -10.31 -4.28
N THR A 148 10.89 -9.66 -3.98
CA THR A 148 11.50 -9.59 -2.63
C THR A 148 11.55 -8.16 -2.09
N HIS A 149 11.49 -7.17 -2.98
CA HIS A 149 11.55 -5.76 -2.65
C HIS A 149 10.35 -5.01 -3.23
N LEU A 150 9.71 -4.17 -2.44
CA LEU A 150 8.60 -3.31 -2.86
C LEU A 150 9.02 -1.84 -2.77
N ILE A 151 8.84 -1.10 -3.86
CA ILE A 151 8.87 0.36 -3.87
C ILE A 151 7.42 0.87 -3.99
N ALA A 152 6.92 1.56 -2.97
CA ALA A 152 5.59 2.16 -3.00
C ALA A 152 5.67 3.68 -3.07
N THR A 153 4.98 4.29 -4.04
CA THR A 153 4.97 5.75 -4.23
C THR A 153 3.55 6.30 -4.06
N ASN A 154 3.41 7.51 -3.54
CA ASN A 154 2.10 8.16 -3.43
C ASN A 154 2.22 9.68 -3.52
N ALA A 155 1.11 10.33 -3.85
CA ALA A 155 0.90 11.75 -3.57
C ALA A 155 0.41 11.92 -2.12
N ALA A 156 0.83 13.00 -1.47
CA ALA A 156 0.44 13.30 -0.09
C ALA A 156 0.36 14.81 0.16
N GLY A 157 -0.54 15.20 1.07
CA GLY A 157 -0.57 16.54 1.65
C GLY A 157 0.52 16.69 2.72
N GLY A 158 1.29 17.77 2.64
CA GLY A 158 2.36 18.10 3.58
C GLY A 158 1.80 18.73 4.86
N LEU A 159 1.96 18.05 5.99
CA LEU A 159 1.63 18.55 7.32
C LEU A 159 2.84 19.22 8.00
N ASN A 160 4.06 18.81 7.66
CA ASN A 160 5.28 19.40 8.20
C ASN A 160 5.53 20.79 7.59
N SER A 161 5.73 21.82 8.43
CA SER A 161 5.92 23.21 7.99
C SER A 161 7.22 23.46 7.21
N ASN A 162 8.16 22.51 7.26
CA ASN A 162 9.42 22.60 6.52
C ASN A 162 9.29 22.07 5.08
N TYR A 163 8.18 21.39 4.75
CA TYR A 163 7.96 20.86 3.41
C TYR A 163 7.45 21.93 2.45
N LYS A 164 7.70 21.70 1.18
CA LYS A 164 7.20 22.50 0.05
C LYS A 164 6.53 21.57 -0.96
N VAL A 165 5.67 22.16 -1.78
CA VAL A 165 5.09 21.44 -2.92
C VAL A 165 6.21 20.99 -3.88
N GLY A 166 6.17 19.71 -4.23
CA GLY A 166 7.17 19.03 -5.05
C GLY A 166 8.33 18.40 -4.28
N ASP A 167 8.36 18.52 -2.95
CA ASP A 167 9.31 17.79 -2.10
C ASP A 167 9.02 16.29 -2.12
N ILE A 168 10.05 15.49 -1.84
CA ILE A 168 9.96 14.04 -1.68
C ILE A 168 10.16 13.70 -0.21
N MET A 169 9.17 13.06 0.41
CA MET A 169 9.30 12.54 1.77
C MET A 169 9.53 11.03 1.73
N LEU A 170 10.71 10.57 2.13
CA LEU A 170 10.97 9.17 2.41
C LEU A 170 10.15 8.76 3.65
N VAL A 171 9.28 7.75 3.48
CA VAL A 171 8.41 7.29 4.56
C VAL A 171 9.25 6.44 5.51
N GLN A 172 9.56 6.99 6.68
CA GLN A 172 10.35 6.26 7.69
C GLN A 172 9.47 5.43 8.63
N ASP A 173 8.22 5.84 8.79
CA ASP A 173 7.21 5.13 9.58
C ASP A 173 5.80 5.52 9.12
N HIS A 174 4.79 4.78 9.57
CA HIS A 174 3.40 5.19 9.41
C HIS A 174 2.59 5.08 10.70
N LEU A 175 1.57 5.93 10.82
CA LEU A 175 0.50 5.75 11.79
C LEU A 175 -0.72 5.18 11.05
N ASN A 176 -1.11 3.94 11.35
CA ASN A 176 -2.22 3.28 10.67
C ASN A 176 -3.56 3.55 11.39
N ILE A 177 -4.14 4.74 11.15
CA ILE A 177 -5.43 5.15 11.74
C ILE A 177 -6.54 4.15 11.42
N MET A 178 -6.62 3.68 10.17
CA MET A 178 -7.61 2.66 9.77
C MET A 178 -7.47 1.38 10.61
N GLY A 179 -6.23 0.94 10.83
CA GLY A 179 -5.92 -0.25 11.59
C GLY A 179 -6.31 -0.15 13.07
N PHE A 180 -6.22 1.04 13.67
CA PHE A 180 -6.67 1.26 15.05
C PHE A 180 -8.17 1.00 15.23
N ALA A 181 -8.97 1.29 14.20
CA ALA A 181 -10.40 0.99 14.16
C ALA A 181 -10.72 -0.45 13.70
N GLY A 182 -9.71 -1.29 13.49
CA GLY A 182 -9.87 -2.69 13.07
C GLY A 182 -9.97 -2.89 11.55
N ASN A 183 -9.99 -1.82 10.75
CA ASN A 183 -9.92 -1.94 9.28
C ASN A 183 -8.45 -2.15 8.87
N ASN A 184 -8.07 -3.42 8.74
CA ASN A 184 -6.69 -3.83 8.44
C ASN A 184 -6.68 -4.90 7.34
N PRO A 185 -5.74 -4.87 6.38
CA PRO A 185 -5.68 -5.87 5.30
C PRO A 185 -5.42 -7.31 5.78
N LEU A 186 -5.03 -7.49 7.05
CA LEU A 186 -4.78 -8.79 7.68
C LEU A 186 -5.95 -9.29 8.55
N GLN A 187 -7.07 -8.57 8.56
CA GLN A 187 -8.28 -9.01 9.27
C GLN A 187 -8.82 -10.31 8.65
N GLY A 188 -9.25 -11.25 9.50
CA GLY A 188 -9.73 -12.58 9.09
C GLY A 188 -8.73 -13.71 9.42
N PRO A 189 -8.93 -14.93 8.88
CA PRO A 189 -8.01 -16.05 9.04
C PRO A 189 -6.60 -15.75 8.48
N ASN A 190 -5.56 -16.31 9.11
CA ASN A 190 -4.19 -16.21 8.63
C ASN A 190 -3.83 -17.39 7.73
N ASP A 191 -3.14 -17.12 6.63
CA ASP A 191 -2.51 -18.17 5.81
C ASP A 191 -0.99 -18.15 6.03
N ASP A 192 -0.49 -19.15 6.75
CA ASP A 192 0.91 -19.26 7.17
C ASP A 192 1.87 -19.41 5.98
N ARG A 193 1.38 -19.77 4.79
CA ARG A 193 2.21 -19.81 3.56
C ARG A 193 2.69 -18.43 3.15
N PHE A 194 1.98 -17.37 3.54
CA PHE A 194 2.45 -16.02 3.32
C PHE A 194 3.28 -15.47 4.48
N GLY A 195 2.89 -15.73 5.73
CA GLY A 195 3.57 -15.14 6.88
C GLY A 195 2.86 -15.34 8.21
N PRO A 196 3.44 -14.81 9.31
CA PRO A 196 2.98 -15.08 10.65
C PRO A 196 1.68 -14.34 10.97
N ARG A 197 0.89 -14.92 11.89
CA ARG A 197 -0.35 -14.31 12.39
C ARG A 197 -0.18 -12.88 12.92
N PHE A 198 0.97 -12.60 13.55
CA PHE A 198 1.27 -11.32 14.19
C PHE A 198 2.61 -10.77 13.66
N PRO A 199 2.62 -10.10 12.50
CA PRO A 199 3.85 -9.56 11.94
C PRO A 199 4.31 -8.29 12.69
N PRO A 200 5.60 -8.19 13.07
CA PRO A 200 6.14 -6.96 13.66
C PRO A 200 6.30 -5.86 12.60
N MET A 201 5.90 -4.63 12.93
CA MET A 201 5.91 -3.47 12.01
C MET A 201 6.99 -2.42 12.31
N ASN A 202 7.76 -2.56 13.38
CA ASN A 202 8.83 -1.62 13.78
C ASN A 202 10.03 -1.54 12.80
N LYS A 203 10.04 -2.38 11.77
CA LYS A 203 10.99 -2.37 10.65
C LYS A 203 10.25 -2.45 9.31
N ALA A 204 9.08 -1.83 9.24
CA ALA A 204 8.25 -1.89 8.04
C ALA A 204 8.88 -1.18 6.85
N TYR A 205 9.60 -0.09 7.11
CA TYR A 205 10.39 0.63 6.13
C TYR A 205 11.86 0.30 6.38
N ASP A 206 12.55 -0.16 5.34
CA ASP A 206 13.91 -0.66 5.49
C ASP A 206 14.90 0.48 5.74
N ARG A 207 15.68 0.38 6.82
CA ARG A 207 16.60 1.44 7.25
C ARG A 207 17.77 1.63 6.29
N GLU A 208 18.25 0.56 5.69
CA GLU A 208 19.33 0.65 4.70
C GLU A 208 18.81 1.28 3.42
N LEU A 209 17.60 0.93 2.97
CA LEU A 209 16.99 1.58 1.80
C LEU A 209 16.66 3.06 2.04
N LEU A 210 16.26 3.44 3.25
CA LEU A 210 16.11 4.87 3.62
C LEU A 210 17.44 5.62 3.54
N LYS A 211 18.54 5.01 4.02
CA LYS A 211 19.88 5.57 3.91
C LYS A 211 20.30 5.71 2.45
N VAL A 212 20.11 4.66 1.65
CA VAL A 212 20.37 4.68 0.20
C VAL A 212 19.55 5.77 -0.49
N GLY A 213 18.28 5.96 -0.10
CA GLY A 213 17.43 7.05 -0.62
C GLY A 213 18.02 8.44 -0.35
N GLN A 214 18.57 8.66 0.84
CA GLN A 214 19.26 9.90 1.17
C GLN A 214 20.56 10.09 0.36
N GLU A 215 21.38 9.04 0.24
CA GLU A 215 22.61 9.06 -0.56
C GLU A 215 22.31 9.35 -2.04
N VAL A 216 21.26 8.74 -2.60
CA VAL A 216 20.80 9.02 -3.97
C VAL A 216 20.34 10.47 -4.12
N ALA A 217 19.64 11.02 -3.13
CA ALA A 217 19.25 12.42 -3.14
C ALA A 217 20.46 13.37 -3.13
N GLU A 218 21.47 13.09 -2.30
CA GLU A 218 22.72 13.85 -2.25
C GLU A 218 23.46 13.81 -3.60
N GLU A 219 23.58 12.63 -4.21
CA GLU A 219 24.20 12.44 -5.53
C GLU A 219 23.45 13.17 -6.67
N MET A 220 22.16 13.41 -6.49
CA MET A 220 21.33 14.17 -7.42
C MET A 220 21.29 15.67 -7.11
N GLY A 221 21.92 16.12 -6.02
CA GLY A 221 21.83 17.50 -5.55
C GLY A 221 20.44 17.89 -5.04
N LEU A 222 19.67 16.92 -4.52
CA LEU A 222 18.29 17.06 -4.08
C LEU A 222 18.14 17.05 -2.54
N SER A 223 19.23 17.09 -1.79
CA SER A 223 19.19 17.00 -0.32
C SER A 223 18.26 18.01 0.34
N ASP A 224 18.08 19.19 -0.27
CA ASP A 224 17.21 20.25 0.27
C ASP A 224 15.71 19.98 0.08
N ILE A 225 15.34 19.04 -0.79
CA ILE A 225 13.94 18.70 -1.11
C ILE A 225 13.58 17.26 -0.76
N VAL A 226 14.53 16.46 -0.27
CA VAL A 226 14.31 15.08 0.16
C VAL A 226 14.35 15.00 1.68
N HIS A 227 13.19 14.68 2.26
CA HIS A 227 12.97 14.62 3.70
C HIS A 227 12.72 13.19 4.17
N ARG A 228 12.70 13.00 5.49
CA ARG A 228 12.22 11.77 6.14
C ARG A 228 11.09 12.10 7.10
N GLY A 229 10.00 11.35 7.05
CA GLY A 229 8.84 11.63 7.90
C GLY A 229 7.86 10.48 8.07
N VAL A 230 6.88 10.70 8.94
CA VAL A 230 5.81 9.77 9.29
C VAL A 230 4.59 10.02 8.41
N TYR A 231 4.12 8.97 7.75
CA TYR A 231 2.94 9.00 6.89
C TYR A 231 1.68 8.51 7.62
N THR A 232 0.50 9.00 7.26
CA THR A 232 -0.78 8.37 7.64
C THR A 232 -1.67 8.11 6.44
N CYS A 233 -2.46 7.05 6.53
CA CYS A 233 -3.43 6.64 5.52
C CYS A 233 -4.85 6.86 6.06
N LEU A 234 -5.59 7.77 5.45
CA LEU A 234 -7.00 8.06 5.76
C LEU A 234 -7.95 7.43 4.75
N GLY A 235 -9.23 7.33 5.14
CA GLY A 235 -10.29 6.72 4.32
C GLY A 235 -10.55 7.46 3.01
N GLY A 236 -10.59 8.79 3.06
CA GLY A 236 -11.10 9.60 1.94
C GLY A 236 -12.58 9.35 1.65
N PRO A 237 -13.12 9.86 0.51
CA PRO A 237 -12.40 10.61 -0.52
C PRO A 237 -12.28 12.12 -0.25
N SER A 238 -12.97 12.65 0.76
CA SER A 238 -12.82 14.06 1.14
C SER A 238 -11.41 14.33 1.65
N PHE A 239 -10.83 15.47 1.26
CA PHE A 239 -9.65 16.01 1.94
C PHE A 239 -9.98 16.39 3.39
N GLU A 240 -8.93 16.56 4.17
CA GLU A 240 -9.03 16.77 5.61
C GLU A 240 -9.49 18.19 5.96
N THR A 241 -10.29 18.29 7.01
CA THR A 241 -10.63 19.57 7.65
C THR A 241 -9.44 20.14 8.42
N VAL A 242 -9.44 21.45 8.69
CA VAL A 242 -8.42 22.12 9.51
C VAL A 242 -8.25 21.46 10.89
N ALA A 243 -9.34 21.00 11.51
CA ALA A 243 -9.29 20.33 12.81
C ALA A 243 -8.61 18.96 12.74
N GLU A 244 -8.90 18.16 11.72
CA GLU A 244 -8.24 16.88 11.45
C GLU A 244 -6.74 17.11 11.18
N LEU A 245 -6.39 18.08 10.34
CA LEU A 245 -5.00 18.41 10.05
C LEU A 245 -4.23 18.83 11.30
N LYS A 246 -4.81 19.69 12.14
CA LYS A 246 -4.22 20.08 13.44
C LYS A 246 -3.99 18.87 14.34
N MET A 247 -4.96 17.95 14.42
CA MET A 247 -4.81 16.70 15.17
C MET A 247 -3.67 15.85 14.62
N LEU A 248 -3.61 15.63 13.31
CA LEU A 248 -2.57 14.81 12.65
C LEU A 248 -1.18 15.39 12.88
N ARG A 249 -1.01 16.70 12.74
CA ARG A 249 0.25 17.38 13.05
C ARG A 249 0.63 17.22 14.53
N MET A 250 -0.33 17.38 15.44
CA MET A 250 -0.09 17.25 16.88
C MET A 250 0.38 15.85 17.29
N ILE A 251 -0.09 14.81 16.61
CA ILE A 251 0.33 13.42 16.87
C ILE A 251 1.58 13.00 16.08
N GLY A 252 2.27 13.95 15.43
CA GLY A 252 3.56 13.73 14.79
C GLY A 252 3.50 13.18 13.36
N ILE A 253 2.42 13.43 12.62
CA ILE A 253 2.34 13.08 11.20
C ILE A 253 2.94 14.20 10.35
N ASP A 254 3.80 13.83 9.40
CA ASP A 254 4.47 14.74 8.47
C ASP A 254 3.78 14.84 7.12
N ALA A 255 3.16 13.75 6.65
CA ALA A 255 2.37 13.74 5.43
C ALA A 255 1.14 12.82 5.54
N VAL A 256 0.05 13.21 4.88
CA VAL A 256 -1.22 12.48 4.87
C VAL A 256 -1.62 12.11 3.44
N GLY A 257 -2.16 10.91 3.28
CA GLY A 257 -2.81 10.50 2.03
C GLY A 257 -3.78 9.36 2.27
N MET A 258 -4.17 8.67 1.19
CA MET A 258 -5.29 7.72 1.21
C MET A 258 -4.91 6.32 0.69
N SER A 259 -3.64 5.95 0.74
CA SER A 259 -3.13 4.67 0.20
C SER A 259 -1.89 4.16 0.93
N THR A 260 -1.12 3.24 0.32
CA THR A 260 0.21 2.79 0.76
C THR A 260 0.26 1.94 2.04
N ALA A 261 -0.27 2.40 3.18
CA ALA A 261 -0.04 1.74 4.47
C ALA A 261 -0.46 0.26 4.49
N HIS A 262 -1.59 -0.06 3.87
CA HIS A 262 -2.09 -1.44 3.77
C HIS A 262 -1.26 -2.31 2.80
N GLU A 263 -0.69 -1.73 1.74
CA GLU A 263 0.26 -2.41 0.83
C GLU A 263 1.55 -2.76 1.59
N VAL A 264 2.08 -1.82 2.38
CA VAL A 264 3.26 -2.02 3.24
C VAL A 264 3.00 -3.12 4.27
N ILE A 265 1.85 -3.11 4.94
CA ILE A 265 1.48 -4.17 5.91
C ILE A 265 1.45 -5.54 5.23
N ALA A 266 0.82 -5.66 4.06
CA ALA A 266 0.78 -6.92 3.31
C ALA A 266 2.17 -7.38 2.85
N ALA A 267 3.03 -6.44 2.43
CA ALA A 267 4.41 -6.70 2.03
C ALA A 267 5.23 -7.25 3.20
N ARG A 268 5.15 -6.59 4.36
CA ARG A 268 5.85 -7.01 5.59
C ARG A 268 5.36 -8.35 6.12
N HIS A 269 4.06 -8.60 6.05
CA HIS A 269 3.53 -9.92 6.33
C HIS A 269 4.15 -10.99 5.41
N CYS A 270 4.41 -10.69 4.14
CA CYS A 270 5.07 -11.60 3.20
C CYS A 270 6.61 -11.60 3.27
N ASN A 271 7.19 -10.90 4.24
CA ASN A 271 8.63 -10.69 4.38
C ASN A 271 9.28 -10.04 3.14
N LEU A 272 8.59 -9.11 2.48
CA LEU A 272 9.18 -8.24 1.46
C LEU A 272 9.88 -7.06 2.14
N THR A 273 11.09 -6.72 1.68
CA THR A 273 11.77 -5.47 2.04
C THR A 273 11.04 -4.30 1.39
N VAL A 274 10.76 -3.23 2.12
CA VAL A 274 9.94 -2.12 1.61
C VAL A 274 10.70 -0.81 1.68
N PHE A 275 10.64 -0.06 0.58
CA PHE A 275 10.97 1.35 0.50
C PHE A 275 9.73 2.11 0.03
N ALA A 276 9.44 3.25 0.62
CA ALA A 276 8.32 4.06 0.19
C ALA A 276 8.64 5.53 0.30
N PHE A 277 8.05 6.33 -0.58
CA PHE A 277 8.13 7.78 -0.49
C PHE A 277 6.82 8.42 -0.95
N SER A 278 6.60 9.63 -0.46
CA SER A 278 5.50 10.49 -0.85
C SER A 278 6.03 11.69 -1.63
N LEU A 279 5.39 12.02 -2.74
CA LEU A 279 5.51 13.33 -3.36
C LEU A 279 4.57 14.28 -2.60
N ILE A 280 5.09 15.37 -2.06
CA ILE A 280 4.28 16.40 -1.42
C ILE A 280 3.61 17.22 -2.51
N THR A 281 2.32 16.96 -2.75
CA THR A 281 1.59 17.55 -3.88
C THR A 281 0.83 18.82 -3.54
N ASN A 282 0.62 19.05 -2.25
CA ASN A 282 0.00 20.26 -1.72
C ASN A 282 0.46 20.43 -0.27
N LEU A 283 0.36 21.66 0.26
CA LEU A 283 0.54 21.91 1.69
C LEU A 283 -0.84 21.94 2.36
N CYS A 284 -0.96 21.24 3.48
CA CYS A 284 -2.20 21.22 4.24
C CYS A 284 -2.49 22.60 4.85
N VAL A 285 -3.74 23.04 4.81
CA VAL A 285 -4.18 24.35 5.32
C VAL A 285 -4.59 24.22 6.79
N PHE A 286 -3.97 25.02 7.67
CA PHE A 286 -4.21 24.98 9.13
C PHE A 286 -4.94 26.22 9.66
N ASP A 287 -5.14 27.20 8.80
CA ASP A 287 -5.81 28.44 9.13
C ASP A 287 -7.27 28.38 8.66
N TYR A 288 -8.19 28.79 9.53
CA TYR A 288 -9.61 28.85 9.18
C TYR A 288 -9.93 30.02 8.25
N ASP A 289 -9.05 31.03 8.22
CA ASP A 289 -9.21 32.23 7.37
C ASP A 289 -8.51 32.09 6.00
N CYS A 290 -7.79 30.98 5.77
CA CYS A 290 -7.20 30.68 4.47
C CYS A 290 -8.26 30.08 3.54
N HIS A 291 -8.30 30.58 2.30
CA HIS A 291 -9.28 30.18 1.28
C HIS A 291 -8.73 29.18 0.25
N ASP A 292 -7.49 28.69 0.45
CA ASP A 292 -6.90 27.70 -0.44
C ASP A 292 -7.58 26.35 -0.24
N GLU A 293 -7.98 25.70 -1.34
CA GLU A 293 -8.67 24.41 -1.33
C GLU A 293 -7.83 23.36 -2.05
N ALA A 294 -7.63 22.22 -1.39
CA ALA A 294 -6.99 21.06 -2.01
C ALA A 294 -7.87 20.54 -3.15
N ASN A 295 -7.26 20.33 -4.32
CA ASN A 295 -7.95 19.81 -5.49
C ASN A 295 -7.10 18.75 -6.19
N HIS A 296 -7.77 17.85 -6.91
CA HIS A 296 -7.10 16.72 -7.56
C HIS A 296 -6.27 17.13 -8.80
N GLU A 297 -6.60 18.25 -9.45
CA GLU A 297 -5.88 18.70 -10.64
C GLU A 297 -4.46 19.18 -10.30
N GLU A 298 -4.32 19.97 -9.23
CA GLU A 298 -3.03 20.41 -8.70
C GLU A 298 -2.13 19.21 -8.34
N VAL A 299 -2.71 18.17 -7.73
CA VAL A 299 -1.99 16.93 -7.40
C VAL A 299 -1.37 16.29 -8.65
N MET A 300 -2.12 16.25 -9.74
CA MET A 300 -1.65 15.69 -11.01
C MET A 300 -0.59 16.58 -11.66
N ASP A 301 -0.75 17.90 -11.61
CA ASP A 301 0.19 18.84 -12.21
C ASP A 301 1.55 18.86 -11.50
N VAL A 302 1.56 18.77 -10.17
CA VAL A 302 2.80 18.63 -9.41
C VAL A 302 3.50 17.32 -9.76
N GLY A 303 2.74 16.22 -9.84
CA GLY A 303 3.24 14.92 -10.30
C GLY A 303 3.95 15.00 -11.66
N LYS A 304 3.27 15.57 -12.66
CA LYS A 304 3.83 15.79 -14.01
C LYS A 304 5.11 16.63 -13.95
N SER A 305 5.11 17.72 -13.18
CA SER A 305 6.27 18.62 -13.09
C SER A 305 7.51 17.96 -12.47
N ARG A 306 7.31 16.97 -11.58
CA ARG A 306 8.39 16.27 -10.87
C ARG A 306 8.75 14.92 -11.48
N GLN A 307 8.03 14.48 -12.50
CA GLN A 307 8.21 13.18 -13.14
C GLN A 307 9.66 12.88 -13.55
N PRO A 308 10.41 13.77 -14.23
CA PRO A 308 11.80 13.47 -14.61
C PRO A 308 12.72 13.25 -13.39
N VAL A 309 12.48 14.01 -12.31
CA VAL A 309 13.24 13.90 -11.05
C VAL A 309 12.91 12.58 -10.36
N LEU A 310 11.62 12.24 -10.28
CA LEU A 310 11.14 11.01 -9.67
C LEU A 310 11.61 9.77 -10.42
N GLU A 311 11.61 9.81 -11.76
CA GLU A 311 12.11 8.73 -12.59
C GLU A 311 13.61 8.48 -12.34
N ASP A 312 14.45 9.52 -12.37
CA ASP A 312 15.89 9.34 -12.11
C ASP A 312 16.14 8.87 -10.67
N PHE A 313 15.37 9.37 -9.69
CA PHE A 313 15.45 8.93 -8.31
C PHE A 313 15.13 7.43 -8.18
N VAL A 314 13.99 6.98 -8.70
CA VAL A 314 13.60 5.56 -8.65
C VAL A 314 14.57 4.68 -9.44
N ARG A 315 15.05 5.15 -10.58
CA ARG A 315 16.04 4.44 -11.40
C ARG A 315 17.33 4.19 -10.62
N ARG A 316 17.86 5.20 -9.92
CA ARG A 316 19.04 5.05 -9.06
C ARG A 316 18.76 4.16 -7.85
N MET A 317 17.59 4.25 -7.25
CA MET A 317 17.16 3.35 -6.18
C MET A 317 17.13 1.88 -6.64
N VAL A 318 16.54 1.60 -7.80
CA VAL A 318 16.51 0.26 -8.39
C VAL A 318 17.92 -0.28 -8.64
N ARG A 319 18.82 0.55 -9.18
CA ARG A 319 20.23 0.17 -9.38
C ARG A 319 20.93 -0.18 -8.08
N ARG A 320 20.66 0.55 -6.99
CA ARG A 320 21.21 0.26 -5.66
C ARG A 320 20.60 -0.99 -5.06
N ILE A 321 19.28 -1.19 -5.18
CA ILE A 321 18.63 -2.42 -4.69
C ILE A 321 19.18 -3.67 -5.39
N LYS A 322 19.50 -3.58 -6.69
CA LYS A 322 20.13 -4.67 -7.45
C LYS A 322 21.39 -5.22 -6.78
N THR A 323 22.18 -4.40 -6.08
CA THR A 323 23.42 -4.86 -5.44
C THR A 323 23.19 -5.72 -4.20
N TYR A 324 21.95 -5.79 -3.71
CA TYR A 324 21.54 -6.61 -2.57
C TYR A 324 20.80 -7.90 -2.98
N LEU A 325 20.58 -8.10 -4.29
CA LEU A 325 19.87 -9.24 -4.89
C LEU A 325 20.83 -10.29 -5.44
#